data_AF-A0A4R0RLL9-F1
#
_entry.id   AF-A0A4R0RLL9-F1
#
_cell.length_a   1.000
_cell.length_b   1.000
_cell.length_c   1.000
_cell.angle_alpha   90.00
_cell.angle_beta   90.00
_cell.angle_gamma   90.00
#
_symmetry.space_group_name_H-M   'P 1'
#
loop_
_entity.id
_entity.type
_entity.pdbx_description
1 polymer ?
#
loop_
_entity_poly.entity_id
_entity_poly.type
_entity_poly.pdbx_seq_one_letter_code
_entity_poly.pdbx_strand_id
1 'polypeptide(L)'
;MQQPTCTNLHIRTIADANRVLHAVRLKLRPMVTRRLDDDERLALCSGCVYVWEERSNNPLEITGQEIQRFTEGRSWGPSRARRVKFDCLGHSSKLTLL
;
A
#
# COMPACT_ATOMS: atom_id res chain seq x y z
N MET A 1 -2.67 -11.47 -11.76
CA MET A 1 -1.48 -10.87 -11.14
C MET A 1 -1.75 -9.40 -10.85
N GLN A 2 -1.80 -9.03 -9.58
CA GLN A 2 -1.85 -7.65 -9.11
C GLN A 2 -0.52 -6.98 -9.40
N GLN A 3 -0.61 -5.80 -10.01
CA GLN A 3 0.55 -4.99 -10.36
C GLN A 3 0.76 -3.89 -9.32
N PRO A 4 2.01 -3.45 -9.13
CA PRO A 4 2.29 -2.24 -8.35
C PRO A 4 1.52 -1.03 -8.89
N THR A 5 1.02 -0.20 -7.98
CA THR A 5 0.34 1.07 -8.29
C THR A 5 1.27 2.00 -9.08
N CYS A 6 2.54 2.06 -8.67
CA CYS A 6 3.61 2.74 -9.38
C CYS A 6 4.89 1.90 -9.31
N THR A 7 5.71 1.97 -10.35
CA THR A 7 7.05 1.38 -10.39
C THR A 7 8.11 2.47 -10.51
N ASN A 8 9.34 2.17 -10.07
CA ASN A 8 10.49 3.08 -10.13
C ASN A 8 10.22 4.46 -9.48
N LEU A 9 9.40 4.49 -8.42
CA LEU A 9 8.99 5.71 -7.73
C LEU A 9 9.59 5.78 -6.33
N HIS A 10 10.25 6.90 -6.02
CA HIS A 10 10.78 7.17 -4.69
C HIS A 10 10.00 8.32 -4.03
N ILE A 11 9.18 8.00 -3.03
CA ILE A 11 8.41 8.98 -2.28
C ILE A 11 9.31 9.61 -1.22
N ARG A 12 9.59 10.92 -1.36
CA ARG A 12 10.45 11.65 -0.42
C ARG A 12 9.67 12.58 0.49
N THR A 13 8.51 13.04 0.02
CA THR A 13 7.68 14.04 0.71
C THR A 13 6.26 13.54 0.88
N ILE A 14 5.53 14.18 1.80
CA ILE A 14 4.10 13.94 1.98
C ILE A 14 3.33 14.28 0.69
N ALA A 15 3.75 15.33 -0.02
CA ALA A 15 3.14 15.75 -1.27
C ALA A 15 3.23 14.67 -2.36
N ASP A 16 4.36 13.95 -2.45
CA ASP A 16 4.52 12.86 -3.42
C ASP A 16 3.51 11.74 -3.15
N ALA A 17 3.36 11.32 -1.89
CA ALA A 17 2.40 10.27 -1.55
C ALA A 17 0.95 10.75 -1.71
N ASN A 18 0.63 12.01 -1.40
CA ASN A 18 -0.70 12.58 -1.68
C ASN A 18 -1.04 12.53 -3.18
N ARG A 19 -0.07 12.78 -4.08
CA ARG A 19 -0.28 12.66 -5.53
C ARG A 19 -0.57 11.22 -5.94
N VAL A 20 0.14 10.24 -5.38
CA VAL A 20 -0.10 8.81 -5.63
C VAL A 20 -1.50 8.41 -5.14
N LEU A 21 -1.84 8.76 -3.90
CA LEU A 21 -3.15 8.48 -3.32
C LEU A 21 -4.28 9.14 -4.12
N HIS A 22 -4.10 10.38 -4.55
CA HIS A 22 -5.06 11.09 -5.40
C HIS A 22 -5.23 10.44 -6.77
N ALA A 23 -4.13 10.01 -7.41
CA ALA A 23 -4.19 9.31 -8.69
C ALA A 23 -4.96 7.97 -8.58
N VAL A 24 -4.79 7.25 -7.47
CA VAL A 24 -5.55 6.02 -7.19
C VAL A 24 -7.02 6.31 -6.94
N ARG A 25 -7.34 7.35 -6.15
CA ARG A 25 -8.72 7.83 -5.90
C ARG A 25 -9.45 8.17 -7.21
N LEU A 26 -8.74 8.78 -8.16
CA LEU A 26 -9.24 9.09 -9.50
C LEU A 26 -9.28 7.88 -10.46
N LYS A 27 -8.91 6.68 -9.99
CA LYS A 27 -8.79 5.45 -10.78
C LYS A 27 -7.80 5.53 -11.95
N LEU A 28 -6.83 6.44 -11.88
CA LEU A 28 -5.76 6.58 -12.88
C LEU A 28 -4.63 5.57 -12.67
N ARG A 29 -4.50 5.04 -11.45
CA ARG A 29 -3.53 4.02 -11.07
C ARG A 29 -4.25 2.85 -10.39
N PRO A 30 -3.77 1.60 -10.55
CA PRO A 30 -4.43 0.45 -9.97
C PRO A 30 -4.29 0.45 -8.44
N MET A 31 -5.41 0.19 -7.76
CA MET A 31 -5.44 -0.07 -6.32
C MET A 31 -5.33 -1.57 -6.06
N VAL A 32 -4.55 -1.95 -5.06
CA VAL A 32 -4.48 -3.31 -4.55
C VAL A 32 -5.67 -3.57 -3.64
N THR A 33 -6.40 -4.65 -3.89
CA THR A 33 -7.68 -4.95 -3.19
C THR A 33 -7.65 -6.25 -2.39
N ARG A 34 -6.60 -7.06 -2.57
CA ARG A 34 -6.39 -8.33 -1.87
C ARG A 34 -4.92 -8.50 -1.53
N ARG A 35 -4.60 -9.41 -0.64
CA ARG A 35 -3.21 -9.82 -0.36
C ARG A 35 -2.50 -10.28 -1.63
N LEU A 36 -1.20 -10.01 -1.70
CA LEU A 36 -0.34 -10.52 -2.76
C LEU A 36 -0.18 -12.04 -2.63
N ASP A 37 -0.33 -12.75 -3.74
CA ASP A 37 -0.04 -14.18 -3.85
C ASP A 37 1.48 -14.42 -3.85
N ASP A 38 1.94 -15.67 -3.74
CA ASP A 38 3.37 -16.00 -3.66
C ASP A 38 4.21 -15.48 -4.82
N ASP A 39 3.70 -15.56 -6.05
CA ASP A 39 4.39 -15.05 -7.24
C ASP A 39 4.50 -13.51 -7.22
N GLU A 40 3.41 -12.82 -6.85
CA GLU A 40 3.38 -11.36 -6.76
C GLU A 40 4.30 -10.84 -5.65
N ARG A 41 4.45 -11.63 -4.58
CA ARG A 41 5.38 -11.38 -3.49
C ARG A 41 6.85 -11.58 -3.91
N LEU A 42 7.10 -12.55 -4.78
CA LEU A 42 8.43 -12.77 -5.37
C LEU A 42 8.80 -11.62 -6.32
N ALA A 43 7.82 -11.03 -7.00
CA ALA A 43 7.99 -9.88 -7.89
C ALA A 43 8.22 -8.53 -7.18
N LEU A 44 8.23 -8.51 -5.84
CA LEU A 44 8.49 -7.30 -5.06
C LEU A 44 9.92 -6.80 -5.26
N CYS A 45 10.03 -5.58 -5.76
CA CYS A 45 11.29 -4.91 -6.09
C CYS A 45 11.30 -3.48 -5.53
N SER A 46 12.50 -2.91 -5.40
CA SER A 46 12.66 -1.54 -4.94
C SER A 46 12.04 -0.54 -5.92
N GLY A 47 11.40 0.50 -5.39
CA GLY A 47 10.67 1.50 -6.18
C GLY A 47 9.25 1.07 -6.57
N CYS A 48 8.80 -0.11 -6.14
CA CYS A 48 7.41 -0.51 -6.25
C CYS A 48 6.57 0.12 -5.13
N VAL A 49 5.48 0.77 -5.52
CA VAL A 49 4.52 1.40 -4.60
C VAL A 49 3.20 0.69 -4.70
N TYR A 50 2.65 0.31 -3.56
CA TYR A 50 1.36 -0.36 -3.47
C TYR A 50 0.42 0.47 -2.60
N VAL A 51 -0.76 0.77 -3.14
CA VAL A 51 -1.83 1.47 -2.43
C VAL A 51 -3.01 0.55 -2.26
N TRP A 52 -3.55 0.47 -1.05
CA TRP A 52 -4.74 -0.29 -0.73
C TRP A 52 -5.61 0.49 0.25
N GLU A 53 -6.88 0.10 0.34
CA GLU A 53 -7.79 0.58 1.37
C GLU A 53 -7.90 -0.48 2.46
N GLU A 54 -7.81 -0.02 3.71
CA GLU A 54 -8.24 -0.82 4.85
C GLU A 54 -9.76 -0.76 4.89
N ARG A 55 -10.41 -1.88 4.60
CA ARG A 55 -11.86 -2.01 4.75
C ARG A 55 -12.23 -2.15 6.23
N SER A 56 -13.41 -1.63 6.58
CA SER A 56 -13.94 -1.61 7.93
C SER A 56 -13.94 -3.00 8.56
N ASN A 57 -13.74 -3.03 9.87
CA ASN A 57 -13.63 -4.23 10.71
C ASN A 57 -14.97 -4.98 10.88
N ASN A 58 -15.85 -4.96 9.88
CA ASN A 58 -17.14 -5.63 9.88
C ASN A 58 -16.91 -7.14 10.03
N PRO A 59 -17.26 -7.76 11.18
CA PRO A 59 -16.94 -9.16 11.45
C PRO A 59 -17.62 -10.13 10.48
N LEU A 60 -18.68 -9.68 9.81
CA LEU A 60 -19.49 -10.45 8.87
C LEU A 60 -18.93 -10.49 7.45
N GLU A 61 -17.93 -9.66 7.12
CA GLU A 61 -17.36 -9.54 5.77
C GLU A 61 -15.87 -9.94 5.69
N ILE A 62 -15.35 -10.54 6.77
CA ILE A 62 -13.96 -11.01 6.85
C ILE A 62 -13.79 -12.21 5.91
N THR A 63 -13.54 -11.91 4.63
CA THR A 63 -13.28 -12.93 3.61
C THR A 63 -11.83 -13.41 3.68
N GLY A 64 -11.04 -12.92 4.65
CA GLY A 64 -9.61 -13.24 4.82
C GLY A 64 -8.68 -12.65 3.75
N GLN A 65 -9.24 -12.12 2.66
CA GLN A 65 -8.49 -11.58 1.53
C GLN A 65 -8.08 -10.10 1.69
N GLU A 66 -8.63 -9.41 2.68
CA GLU A 66 -8.39 -7.98 2.92
C GLU A 66 -7.00 -7.72 3.52
N ILE A 67 -6.41 -6.59 3.13
CA ILE A 67 -5.08 -6.17 3.62
C ILE A 67 -5.25 -5.23 4.81
N GLN A 68 -5.25 -5.77 6.03
CA GLN A 68 -5.15 -4.96 7.26
C GLN A 68 -3.70 -4.53 7.54
N ARG A 69 -2.75 -5.42 7.20
CA ARG A 69 -1.31 -5.22 7.30
C ARG A 69 -0.66 -5.79 6.05
N PHE A 70 0.23 -5.01 5.44
CA PHE A 70 1.03 -5.48 4.34
C PHE A 70 2.05 -6.51 4.85
N THR A 71 2.13 -7.67 4.19
CA THR A 71 3.01 -8.77 4.58
C THR A 71 3.72 -9.32 3.36
N GLU A 72 5.05 -9.24 3.37
CA GLU A 72 5.88 -9.65 2.23
C GLU A 72 6.77 -10.88 2.51
N GLY A 73 6.72 -11.44 3.73
CA GLY A 73 7.54 -12.60 4.10
C GLY A 73 9.03 -12.31 4.26
N ARG A 74 9.45 -11.04 4.29
CA ARG A 74 10.84 -10.61 4.57
C ARG A 74 11.01 -10.22 6.03
N SER A 75 12.23 -10.41 6.55
CA SER A 75 12.60 -9.99 7.90
C SER A 75 12.93 -8.50 7.91
N TRP A 76 12.17 -7.73 8.69
CA TRP A 76 12.36 -6.30 8.86
C TRP A 76 12.95 -5.99 10.23
N GLY A 77 13.93 -5.09 10.27
CA GLY A 77 14.37 -4.48 11.53
C GLY A 77 13.29 -3.58 12.14
N PRO A 78 13.43 -3.18 13.41
CA PRO A 78 12.48 -2.27 14.05
C PRO A 78 12.32 -0.97 13.24
N SER A 79 11.08 -0.50 13.10
CA SER A 79 10.76 0.70 12.32
C SER A 79 11.50 1.92 12.87
N ARG A 80 12.17 2.67 11.99
CA ARG A 80 12.82 3.94 12.35
C ARG A 80 11.97 5.09 11.86
N ALA A 81 11.60 6.00 12.77
CA ALA A 81 10.85 7.18 12.40
C ALA A 81 11.74 8.12 11.56
N ARG A 82 11.46 8.20 10.25
CA ARG A 82 11.84 9.36 9.44
C ARG A 82 10.66 10.33 9.48
N ARG A 83 10.91 11.61 9.70
CA ARG A 83 9.88 12.63 9.99
C ARG A 83 9.00 12.92 8.75
N VAL A 84 8.11 12.00 8.41
CA VAL A 84 7.03 12.11 7.42
C VAL A 84 5.82 11.41 8.02
N LYS A 85 5.00 12.16 8.78
CA LYS A 85 3.70 11.66 9.27
C LYS A 85 2.67 11.86 8.17
N PHE A 86 2.01 10.78 7.76
CA PHE A 86 0.85 10.81 6.90
C PHE A 86 -0.39 10.89 7.79
N ASP A 87 -0.97 12.08 7.94
CA ASP A 87 -2.33 12.20 8.45
C ASP A 87 -3.29 11.98 7.28
N CYS A 88 -3.78 10.74 7.16
CA CYS A 88 -4.81 10.39 6.19
C CYS A 88 -6.13 11.03 6.64
N LEU A 89 -6.41 12.23 6.13
CA LEU A 89 -7.70 12.91 6.33
C LEU A 89 -8.82 12.10 5.67
N GLY A 90 -9.61 11.37 6.49
CA GLY A 90 -11.00 11.03 6.19
C GLY A 90 -11.29 9.69 5.49
N HIS A 91 -10.32 8.99 4.91
CA HIS A 91 -10.49 7.62 4.39
C HIS A 91 -9.31 6.74 4.82
N SER A 92 -9.58 5.49 5.22
CA SER A 92 -8.56 4.52 5.69
C SER A 92 -7.72 3.95 4.54
N SER A 93 -7.20 4.82 3.66
CA SER A 93 -6.28 4.43 2.59
C SER A 93 -4.85 4.38 3.15
N LYS A 94 -4.14 3.28 2.92
CA LYS A 94 -2.75 3.07 3.35
C LYS A 94 -1.82 2.91 2.15
N LEU A 95 -0.55 3.25 2.36
CA LEU A 95 0.50 3.21 1.35
C LEU A 95 1.75 2.52 1.89
N THR A 96 2.30 1.57 1.13
CA THR A 96 3.55 0.86 1.41
C THR A 96 4.54 1.13 0.29
N LEU A 97 5.80 1.29 0.70
CA LEU A 97 6.95 1.51 -0.16
C LEU A 97 7.96 0.39 0.05
N LEU A 98 8.48 -0.17 -1.04
CA LEU A 98 9.57 -1.14 -1.07
C LEU A 98 10.78 -0.57 -1.82
#